data_AF-A0A9P3MG86-F1
#
_entry.id   AF-A0A9P3MG86-F1
#
_cell.length_a   1.000
_cell.length_b   1.000
_cell.length_c   1.000
_cell.angle_alpha   90.00
_cell.angle_beta   90.00
_cell.angle_gamma   90.00
#
_symmetry.space_group_name_H-M   'P 1'
#
loop_
_entity.id
_entity.type
_entity.pdbx_description
1 polymer ?
#
loop_
_entity_poly.entity_id
_entity_poly.type
_entity_poly.pdbx_seq_one_letter_code
_entity_poly.pdbx_strand_id
1 'polypeptide(L)'
;MWYLAYFMHRHLDFRLDELQSLAVLSGVHPPAQKPVPRHDDVGSRPPASSASSEGEREGEKGREREEMNDGEGVEGVEGVEGGEGVEGRRGEGEMEGEGEDEIAGGGGSAWEPVRWRKPRGDHMDSPFFYVDLPSDDVARQIASRSLLIKGIFDIWAEAPTYKALEPLVQASMAAKITPFIDPSASFKFVVDGFGKIFSMEEQRERMERFRYIPFQGRVNLSRPDHKFWVIEQAADSTNNGLPPNMPTRVFIGREVAVTDRTVATKYELSRRQYLGPTAMDAELALLMANQALARRGALMYDPFVGTGSILVAAAHFGAVTMGADIDIRVVRDGKGPNRDVWANFHQYSLSPPVGLLRADNNCPPWRQDLREIFDAIICDPPYGVRAGGRKSGGRKILNGVTDPYSIAEDLKAAHIPSTAPYSLEECLHDLLDTAARLLAIGGRLVYFYPAAREEYLPSDIPGHPCLRLAANSEQILTKRWSRRLVTMVKVERYSDDMAAAHVAAHEWFRKKQIEESKLMRETEEAGDLGGVGEGGEKGDRKGEKKGEGERKTGRSFHDLVFASRADEVAGIHQEASVRGMRDERGEGGRGTAGTTDGAKGAGSGLTRKAAKAAKQASRPLYRAKCV
;
A
#
# COMPACT_ATOMS: atom_id res chain seq x y z
N MET A 1 -15.40 -10.08 19.89
CA MET A 1 -15.63 -8.91 20.75
C MET A 1 -15.28 -7.64 20.00
N TRP A 2 -16.12 -6.61 20.08
CA TRP A 2 -15.87 -5.34 19.37
C TRP A 2 -14.89 -4.44 20.14
N TYR A 3 -13.77 -4.12 19.50
CA TYR A 3 -12.77 -3.16 19.97
C TYR A 3 -12.71 -1.96 19.03
N LEU A 4 -12.39 -0.77 19.55
CA LEU A 4 -12.09 0.40 18.72
C LEU A 4 -10.61 0.39 18.34
N ALA A 5 -10.32 0.22 17.06
CA ALA A 5 -9.03 0.49 16.47
C ALA A 5 -8.93 1.99 16.15
N TYR A 6 -8.00 2.68 16.81
CA TYR A 6 -7.65 4.07 16.54
C TYR A 6 -6.40 4.08 15.69
N PHE A 7 -6.53 4.52 14.43
CA PHE A 7 -5.45 4.66 13.46
C PHE A 7 -4.82 6.07 13.45
N MET A 8 -3.59 6.13 12.97
CA MET A 8 -2.90 7.36 12.62
C MET A 8 -3.37 7.88 11.25
N HIS A 9 -3.34 9.20 11.07
CA HIS A 9 -3.70 9.86 9.80
C HIS A 9 -2.78 9.51 8.59
N ARG A 10 -1.61 8.91 8.83
CA ARG A 10 -0.68 8.54 7.74
C ARG A 10 -1.10 7.22 7.12
N HIS A 11 -0.97 7.13 5.79
CA HIS A 11 -1.24 5.91 5.01
C HIS A 11 -2.61 5.27 5.32
N LEU A 12 -3.65 6.09 5.48
CA LEU A 12 -4.99 5.62 5.87
C LEU A 12 -5.47 4.46 4.99
N ASP A 13 -5.29 4.49 3.66
CA ASP A 13 -5.77 3.42 2.78
C ASP A 13 -5.18 2.03 3.07
N PHE A 14 -4.05 1.94 3.77
CA PHE A 14 -3.39 0.68 4.12
C PHE A 14 -3.91 0.09 5.44
N ARG A 15 -4.67 0.86 6.23
CA ARG A 15 -4.91 0.59 7.66
C ARG A 15 -5.75 -0.66 7.92
N LEU A 16 -6.78 -0.90 7.10
CA LEU A 16 -7.66 -2.06 7.22
C LEU A 16 -6.92 -3.31 6.72
N ASP A 17 -6.22 -3.21 5.59
CA ASP A 17 -5.46 -4.31 4.99
C ASP A 17 -4.27 -4.76 5.85
N GLU A 18 -3.61 -3.82 6.55
CA GLU A 18 -2.62 -4.14 7.59
C GLU A 18 -3.28 -4.92 8.73
N LEU A 19 -4.36 -4.39 9.34
CA LEU A 19 -4.99 -5.02 10.50
C LEU A 19 -5.52 -6.42 10.17
N GLN A 20 -6.18 -6.59 9.02
CA GLN A 20 -6.61 -7.90 8.52
C GLN A 20 -5.45 -8.89 8.42
N SER A 21 -4.32 -8.46 7.85
CA SER A 21 -3.13 -9.32 7.72
C SER A 21 -2.50 -9.66 9.07
N LEU A 22 -2.51 -8.73 10.02
CA LEU A 22 -2.07 -8.98 11.40
C LEU A 22 -3.03 -9.89 12.17
N ALA A 23 -4.34 -9.84 11.90
CA ALA A 23 -5.33 -10.75 12.45
C ALA A 23 -5.08 -12.20 11.96
N VAL A 24 -4.79 -12.39 10.67
CA VAL A 24 -4.35 -13.69 10.10
C VAL A 24 -3.07 -14.20 10.77
N LEU A 25 -2.08 -13.33 10.97
CA LEU A 25 -0.86 -13.69 11.71
C LEU A 25 -1.11 -14.06 13.19
N SER A 26 -2.20 -13.55 13.77
CA SER A 26 -2.64 -13.83 15.14
C SER A 26 -3.61 -15.03 15.22
N GLY A 27 -3.78 -15.79 14.14
CA GLY A 27 -4.62 -16.99 14.08
C GLY A 27 -6.11 -16.74 13.82
N VAL A 28 -6.50 -15.52 13.45
CA VAL A 28 -7.88 -15.21 13.03
C VAL A 28 -8.00 -15.44 11.53
N HIS A 29 -8.77 -16.44 11.11
CA HIS A 29 -8.93 -16.82 9.71
C HIS A 29 -10.33 -16.49 9.19
N PRO A 30 -10.48 -16.15 7.89
CA PRO A 30 -11.79 -16.01 7.28
C PRO A 30 -12.59 -17.33 7.36
N PRO A 31 -13.93 -17.28 7.26
CA PRO A 31 -14.76 -18.48 7.23
C PRO A 31 -14.30 -19.45 6.15
N ALA A 32 -14.34 -20.76 6.44
CA ALA A 32 -13.94 -21.79 5.49
C ALA A 32 -14.76 -21.68 4.19
N GLN A 33 -14.06 -21.41 3.09
CA GLN A 33 -14.69 -21.27 1.77
C GLN A 33 -15.30 -22.60 1.35
N LYS A 34 -16.58 -22.56 0.94
CA LYS A 34 -17.18 -23.71 0.24
C LYS A 34 -16.42 -23.90 -1.08
N PRO A 35 -16.06 -25.14 -1.46
CA PRO A 35 -15.43 -25.37 -2.76
C PRO A 35 -16.35 -24.86 -3.86
N VAL A 36 -15.79 -24.10 -4.80
CA VAL A 36 -16.51 -23.63 -5.99
C VAL A 36 -16.95 -24.87 -6.78
N PRO A 37 -18.24 -25.01 -7.16
CA PRO A 37 -18.68 -26.10 -8.01
C PRO A 37 -17.85 -26.14 -9.29
N ARG A 38 -17.33 -27.32 -9.65
CA ARG A 38 -16.64 -27.47 -10.92
C ARG A 38 -17.63 -27.28 -12.06
N HIS A 39 -17.18 -26.67 -13.14
CA HIS A 39 -18.02 -26.37 -14.30
C HIS A 39 -18.50 -27.64 -15.04
N ASP A 40 -18.00 -28.80 -14.63
CA ASP A 40 -18.30 -30.14 -15.15
C ASP A 40 -19.59 -30.75 -14.56
N ASP A 41 -20.15 -30.18 -13.48
CA ASP A 41 -21.34 -30.72 -12.79
C ASP A 41 -22.69 -30.23 -13.39
N VAL A 42 -22.66 -29.71 -14.63
CA VAL A 42 -23.86 -29.54 -15.45
C VAL A 42 -24.21 -30.90 -16.05
N GLY A 43 -25.03 -31.65 -15.32
CA GLY A 43 -25.40 -33.04 -15.64
C GLY A 43 -25.81 -33.24 -17.10
N SER A 44 -25.21 -34.25 -17.72
CA SER A 44 -25.40 -34.61 -19.12
C SER A 44 -26.86 -34.98 -19.42
N ARG A 45 -27.62 -34.08 -20.06
CA ARG A 45 -28.87 -34.46 -20.73
C ARG A 45 -28.54 -35.30 -21.97
N PRO A 46 -29.09 -36.52 -22.13
CA PRO A 46 -28.89 -37.29 -23.34
C PRO A 46 -29.59 -36.60 -24.53
N PRO A 47 -29.05 -36.72 -25.76
CA PRO A 47 -29.66 -36.14 -26.95
C PRO A 47 -30.99 -36.83 -27.27
N ALA A 48 -32.01 -36.03 -27.62
CA ALA A 48 -33.32 -36.55 -27.99
C ALA A 48 -33.26 -37.29 -29.35
N SER A 49 -33.59 -38.57 -29.34
CA SER A 49 -33.76 -39.38 -30.56
C SER A 49 -35.14 -39.13 -31.19
N SER A 50 -35.17 -38.78 -32.48
CA SER A 50 -36.39 -38.67 -33.27
C SER A 50 -36.92 -40.04 -33.70
N ALA A 51 -38.15 -40.39 -33.30
CA ALA A 51 -38.96 -41.40 -33.96
C ALA A 51 -40.46 -41.15 -33.72
N SER A 52 -41.26 -41.40 -34.75
CA SER A 52 -42.70 -41.14 -34.85
C SER A 52 -43.56 -42.38 -34.56
N SER A 53 -44.71 -42.19 -33.90
CA SER A 53 -45.99 -42.94 -34.04
C SER A 53 -47.02 -42.23 -33.12
N GLU A 54 -48.23 -41.90 -33.57
CA GLU A 54 -49.40 -42.80 -33.55
C GLU A 54 -49.57 -43.44 -32.15
N GLY A 55 -50.54 -43.11 -31.30
CA GLY A 55 -51.80 -42.42 -31.52
C GLY A 55 -52.97 -43.40 -31.43
N GLU A 56 -53.35 -43.84 -30.22
CA GLU A 56 -54.60 -44.57 -29.98
C GLU A 56 -55.10 -44.43 -28.52
N ARG A 57 -56.34 -44.89 -28.27
CA ARG A 57 -57.16 -44.60 -27.08
C ARG A 57 -57.19 -45.75 -26.07
N GLU A 58 -57.99 -45.54 -25.00
CA GLU A 58 -58.37 -46.44 -23.88
C GLU A 58 -57.55 -46.22 -22.60
N GLY A 59 -58.09 -46.29 -21.38
CA GLY A 59 -59.47 -46.52 -20.91
C GLY A 59 -59.48 -46.70 -19.37
N GLU A 60 -60.64 -46.50 -18.72
CA GLU A 60 -60.91 -46.74 -17.27
C GLU A 60 -60.21 -45.78 -16.25
N LYS A 61 -60.92 -44.94 -15.47
CA LYS A 61 -61.89 -45.15 -14.35
C LYS A 61 -61.24 -45.43 -12.98
N GLY A 62 -61.39 -44.50 -12.02
CA GLY A 62 -60.89 -44.68 -10.64
C GLY A 62 -61.21 -43.56 -9.63
N ARG A 63 -62.50 -43.21 -9.46
CA ARG A 63 -63.17 -42.56 -8.29
C ARG A 63 -62.40 -41.71 -7.25
N GLU A 64 -62.99 -40.51 -7.01
CA GLU A 64 -63.29 -39.87 -5.70
C GLU A 64 -62.08 -39.41 -4.82
N ARG A 65 -62.09 -38.26 -4.12
CA ARG A 65 -63.20 -37.40 -3.64
C ARG A 65 -62.72 -35.98 -3.25
N GLU A 66 -63.66 -35.02 -3.18
CA GLU A 66 -63.67 -33.75 -2.40
C GLU A 66 -62.49 -32.76 -2.58
N GLU A 67 -62.63 -31.60 -3.23
CA GLU A 67 -63.50 -30.40 -3.01
C GLU A 67 -62.73 -29.23 -2.35
N MET A 68 -62.63 -28.12 -3.12
CA MET A 68 -62.87 -26.70 -2.74
C MET A 68 -62.04 -26.05 -1.61
N ASN A 69 -61.79 -24.73 -1.53
CA ASN A 69 -61.83 -23.54 -2.41
C ASN A 69 -60.92 -22.47 -1.69
N ASP A 70 -60.46 -21.34 -2.21
CA ASP A 70 -60.58 -20.56 -3.48
C ASP A 70 -59.18 -19.92 -3.74
N GLY A 71 -58.84 -19.10 -4.75
CA GLY A 71 -59.59 -18.37 -5.78
C GLY A 71 -58.96 -16.97 -5.96
N GLU A 72 -58.18 -16.77 -7.03
CA GLU A 72 -57.68 -15.46 -7.49
C GLU A 72 -58.91 -14.58 -7.89
N GLY A 73 -58.96 -13.25 -7.84
CA GLY A 73 -57.99 -12.20 -8.16
C GLY A 73 -58.66 -11.19 -9.13
N VAL A 74 -57.92 -10.16 -9.58
CA VAL A 74 -58.14 -9.39 -10.85
C VAL A 74 -59.16 -8.21 -10.87
N GLU A 75 -58.62 -7.02 -11.25
CA GLU A 75 -59.21 -5.82 -11.90
C GLU A 75 -60.42 -5.06 -11.28
N GLY A 76 -60.61 -3.74 -11.49
CA GLY A 76 -59.74 -2.73 -12.14
C GLY A 76 -60.45 -1.42 -12.53
N VAL A 77 -59.66 -0.36 -12.71
CA VAL A 77 -59.86 0.87 -13.55
C VAL A 77 -60.88 1.97 -13.15
N GLU A 78 -60.49 3.22 -13.51
CA GLU A 78 -61.25 4.47 -13.71
C GLU A 78 -61.60 5.42 -12.54
N GLY A 79 -61.41 6.74 -12.79
CA GLY A 79 -61.78 7.85 -11.90
C GLY A 79 -60.81 9.03 -11.97
N VAL A 80 -61.18 10.11 -12.67
CA VAL A 80 -60.39 11.37 -12.82
C VAL A 80 -61.10 12.51 -12.05
N GLU A 81 -60.40 13.63 -11.85
CA GLU A 81 -60.83 14.87 -11.14
C GLU A 81 -60.84 14.73 -9.61
N GLY A 82 -60.49 15.73 -8.80
CA GLY A 82 -60.06 17.11 -9.04
C GLY A 82 -60.42 17.96 -7.81
N GLY A 83 -59.58 18.91 -7.38
CA GLY A 83 -59.92 19.79 -6.24
C GLY A 83 -58.73 20.30 -5.44
N GLU A 84 -58.81 21.56 -4.99
CA GLU A 84 -57.72 22.32 -4.38
C GLU A 84 -57.78 22.32 -2.83
N GLY A 85 -56.61 22.39 -2.20
CA GLY A 85 -56.38 23.23 -1.02
C GLY A 85 -56.76 22.69 0.37
N VAL A 86 -55.82 22.84 1.32
CA VAL A 86 -55.95 23.58 2.60
C VAL A 86 -54.83 23.15 3.57
N GLU A 87 -54.24 24.11 4.28
CA GLU A 87 -53.19 23.87 5.28
C GLU A 87 -53.70 23.09 6.51
N GLY A 88 -52.88 22.17 7.03
CA GLY A 88 -53.20 21.41 8.24
C GLY A 88 -51.97 20.99 9.04
N ARG A 89 -51.60 21.78 10.07
CA ARG A 89 -50.56 21.40 11.04
C ARG A 89 -51.10 20.41 12.08
N ARG A 90 -50.56 19.19 12.10
CA ARG A 90 -50.41 18.19 13.20
C ARG A 90 -50.13 16.84 12.52
N GLY A 91 -49.31 15.94 13.04
CA GLY A 91 -48.61 15.99 14.32
C GLY A 91 -48.44 14.59 14.91
N GLU A 92 -47.71 13.74 14.20
CA GLU A 92 -47.30 12.37 14.54
C GLU A 92 -45.93 12.18 13.86
N GLY A 93 -44.98 11.39 14.36
CA GLY A 93 -45.09 10.44 15.47
C GLY A 93 -44.32 9.15 15.21
N GLU A 94 -43.29 9.17 14.35
CA GLU A 94 -42.62 7.96 13.89
C GLU A 94 -41.26 7.77 14.58
N MET A 95 -41.19 6.72 15.39
CA MET A 95 -39.93 6.07 15.75
C MET A 95 -39.41 5.35 14.50
N GLU A 96 -38.50 5.97 13.75
CA GLU A 96 -37.77 5.23 12.72
C GLU A 96 -36.70 4.34 13.35
N GLY A 97 -36.69 3.07 12.92
CA GLY A 97 -35.88 2.01 13.51
C GLY A 97 -34.38 2.15 13.24
N GLU A 98 -33.57 1.56 14.12
CA GLU A 98 -32.12 1.61 14.05
C GLU A 98 -31.56 0.80 12.86
N GLY A 99 -31.00 1.51 11.86
CA GLY A 99 -30.16 0.91 10.83
C GLY A 99 -28.71 0.76 11.29
N GLU A 100 -28.22 -0.47 11.41
CA GLU A 100 -26.80 -0.76 11.66
C GLU A 100 -26.06 -0.91 10.32
N ASP A 101 -25.34 0.14 9.88
CA ASP A 101 -24.53 0.10 8.67
C ASP A 101 -23.25 -0.76 8.85
N GLU A 102 -23.35 -2.05 8.56
CA GLU A 102 -22.17 -2.88 8.23
C GLU A 102 -21.44 -2.30 7.02
N ILE A 103 -20.11 -2.48 6.95
CA ILE A 103 -19.29 -1.83 5.91
C ILE A 103 -19.41 -2.56 4.57
N ALA A 104 -20.46 -2.28 3.82
CA ALA A 104 -20.53 -2.53 2.38
C ALA A 104 -19.65 -1.51 1.63
N GLY A 105 -18.33 -1.64 1.75
CA GLY A 105 -17.35 -0.62 1.33
C GLY A 105 -16.07 -1.21 0.72
N GLY A 106 -16.25 -2.09 -0.26
CA GLY A 106 -15.22 -2.96 -0.82
C GLY A 106 -15.79 -4.38 -0.85
N GLY A 107 -16.40 -4.77 -1.97
CA GLY A 107 -17.37 -5.89 -2.03
C GLY A 107 -16.93 -7.12 -1.25
N GLY A 108 -17.67 -7.42 -0.17
CA GLY A 108 -17.26 -8.30 0.93
C GLY A 108 -16.56 -9.55 0.45
N SER A 109 -15.24 -9.55 0.58
CA SER A 109 -14.41 -10.58 -0.05
C SER A 109 -14.40 -11.84 0.82
N ALA A 110 -14.26 -13.01 0.20
CA ALA A 110 -14.13 -14.28 0.92
C ALA A 110 -12.83 -14.42 1.76
N TRP A 111 -12.14 -13.31 2.01
CA TRP A 111 -10.82 -13.23 2.63
C TRP A 111 -10.77 -12.37 3.90
N GLU A 112 -11.87 -11.70 4.27
CA GLU A 112 -11.94 -10.88 5.48
C GLU A 112 -11.90 -11.76 6.74
N PRO A 113 -10.82 -11.69 7.56
CA PRO A 113 -10.68 -12.51 8.76
C PRO A 113 -11.45 -11.92 9.97
N VAL A 114 -11.78 -10.63 9.91
CA VAL A 114 -12.36 -9.85 11.00
C VAL A 114 -13.52 -9.04 10.44
N ARG A 115 -14.57 -8.86 11.25
CA ARG A 115 -15.70 -8.00 10.89
C ARG A 115 -15.43 -6.56 11.30
N TRP A 116 -15.98 -5.64 10.53
CA TRP A 116 -15.84 -4.21 10.71
C TRP A 116 -17.20 -3.53 10.87
N ARG A 117 -17.25 -2.50 11.72
CA ARG A 117 -18.37 -1.54 11.73
C ARG A 117 -17.80 -0.13 11.90
N LYS A 118 -18.43 0.84 11.25
CA LYS A 118 -18.08 2.26 11.44
C LYS A 118 -18.60 2.74 12.81
N PRO A 119 -17.98 3.78 13.41
CA PRO A 119 -18.66 4.61 14.40
C PRO A 119 -19.98 5.17 13.81
N ARG A 120 -20.96 5.52 14.66
CA ARG A 120 -22.34 5.84 14.19
C ARG A 120 -22.38 7.09 13.30
N GLY A 121 -22.61 6.95 11.99
CA GLY A 121 -22.67 8.05 11.03
C GLY A 121 -21.30 8.64 10.68
N ASP A 122 -20.35 7.80 10.23
CA ASP A 122 -18.94 8.18 10.06
C ASP A 122 -18.42 8.04 8.62
N HIS A 123 -17.40 8.82 8.26
CA HIS A 123 -16.82 8.81 6.92
C HIS A 123 -15.85 7.63 6.69
N MET A 124 -15.60 7.26 5.43
CA MET A 124 -14.60 6.22 5.13
C MET A 124 -13.16 6.62 5.49
N ASP A 125 -12.85 7.91 5.64
CA ASP A 125 -11.51 8.38 6.05
C ASP A 125 -11.37 8.56 7.58
N SER A 126 -12.34 8.06 8.35
CA SER A 126 -12.26 8.12 9.80
C SER A 126 -10.98 7.47 10.32
N PRO A 127 -10.30 8.05 11.32
CA PRO A 127 -9.21 7.38 12.02
C PRO A 127 -9.73 6.29 12.99
N PHE A 128 -11.06 6.13 13.13
CA PHE A 128 -11.70 5.24 14.08
C PHE A 128 -12.51 4.15 13.37
N PHE A 129 -12.22 2.88 13.65
CA PHE A 129 -13.04 1.75 13.22
C PHE A 129 -13.25 0.79 14.39
N TYR A 130 -14.43 0.20 14.48
CA TYR A 130 -14.61 -0.95 15.36
C TYR A 130 -14.28 -2.24 14.59
N VAL A 131 -13.53 -3.12 15.24
CA VAL A 131 -13.13 -4.44 14.73
C VAL A 131 -13.55 -5.54 15.69
N ASP A 132 -14.08 -6.64 15.16
CA ASP A 132 -14.45 -7.82 15.92
C ASP A 132 -13.23 -8.76 16.07
N LEU A 133 -12.67 -8.85 17.28
CA LEU A 133 -11.51 -9.70 17.60
C LEU A 133 -11.87 -10.73 18.68
N PRO A 134 -11.26 -11.93 18.68
CA PRO A 134 -11.65 -13.00 19.61
C PRO A 134 -11.18 -12.79 21.05
N SER A 135 -10.11 -12.01 21.28
CA SER A 135 -9.57 -11.77 22.62
C SER A 135 -8.70 -10.51 22.71
N ASP A 136 -8.52 -10.04 23.96
CA ASP A 136 -7.54 -9.01 24.32
C ASP A 136 -6.10 -9.39 23.89
N ASP A 137 -5.76 -10.68 23.89
CA ASP A 137 -4.42 -11.15 23.53
C ASP A 137 -4.18 -11.07 22.02
N VAL A 138 -5.18 -11.33 21.19
CA VAL A 138 -5.10 -11.06 19.74
C VAL A 138 -4.98 -9.57 19.47
N ALA A 139 -5.73 -8.72 20.17
CA ALA A 139 -5.56 -7.27 20.07
C ALA A 139 -4.14 -6.81 20.46
N ARG A 140 -3.54 -7.39 21.51
CA ARG A 140 -2.13 -7.14 21.89
C ARG A 140 -1.14 -7.61 20.82
N GLN A 141 -1.35 -8.80 20.25
CA GLN A 141 -0.49 -9.31 19.17
C GLN A 141 -0.51 -8.39 17.94
N ILE A 142 -1.70 -7.97 17.49
CA ILE A 142 -1.88 -7.01 16.39
C ILE A 142 -1.16 -5.69 16.69
N ALA A 143 -1.44 -5.06 17.84
CA ALA A 143 -0.85 -3.77 18.22
C ALA A 143 0.67 -3.84 18.47
N SER A 144 1.21 -5.01 18.85
CA SER A 144 2.67 -5.18 19.03
C SER A 144 3.47 -5.08 17.71
N ARG A 145 2.78 -5.10 16.57
CA ARG A 145 3.38 -5.24 15.23
C ARG A 145 2.85 -4.26 14.18
N SER A 146 1.65 -3.70 14.37
CA SER A 146 1.09 -2.67 13.49
C SER A 146 1.98 -1.43 13.40
N LEU A 147 1.86 -0.69 12.31
CA LEU A 147 2.53 0.59 12.09
C LEU A 147 1.51 1.74 12.12
N LEU A 148 0.27 1.45 11.72
CA LEU A 148 -0.78 2.45 11.51
C LEU A 148 -1.72 2.59 12.69
N ILE A 149 -1.87 1.56 13.53
CA ILE A 149 -2.65 1.63 14.77
C ILE A 149 -1.90 2.51 15.79
N LYS A 150 -2.61 3.45 16.41
CA LYS A 150 -2.18 4.16 17.62
C LYS A 150 -2.48 3.34 18.87
N GLY A 151 -3.68 2.75 18.95
CA GLY A 151 -4.06 1.81 19.99
C GLY A 151 -5.36 1.07 19.68
N ILE A 152 -5.60 0.00 20.44
CA ILE A 152 -6.83 -0.78 20.43
C ILE A 152 -7.48 -0.66 21.81
N PHE A 153 -8.76 -0.29 21.82
CA PHE A 153 -9.49 0.09 23.02
C PHE A 153 -10.79 -0.72 23.18
N ASP A 154 -11.06 -1.13 24.41
CA ASP A 154 -12.33 -1.72 24.82
C ASP A 154 -13.25 -0.59 25.28
N ILE A 155 -14.19 -0.19 24.41
CA ILE A 155 -15.03 1.00 24.62
C ILE A 155 -16.22 0.67 25.50
N TRP A 156 -16.36 1.46 26.56
CA TRP A 156 -17.50 1.41 27.47
C TRP A 156 -18.69 2.18 26.90
N ALA A 157 -18.44 3.38 26.37
CA ALA A 157 -19.45 4.22 25.73
C ALA A 157 -18.86 5.13 24.64
N GLU A 158 -19.70 5.49 23.67
CA GLU A 158 -19.47 6.48 22.61
C GLU A 158 -20.70 7.41 22.55
N ALA A 159 -20.49 8.73 22.48
CA ALA A 159 -21.58 9.69 22.25
C ALA A 159 -21.07 11.00 21.63
N PRO A 160 -21.94 11.82 21.00
CA PRO A 160 -21.53 13.13 20.47
C PRO A 160 -21.14 14.17 21.54
N THR A 161 -21.59 14.00 22.79
CA THR A 161 -21.29 14.91 23.91
C THR A 161 -21.14 14.15 25.22
N TYR A 162 -20.39 14.72 26.17
CA TYR A 162 -20.27 14.19 27.54
C TYR A 162 -21.62 13.97 28.23
N LYS A 163 -22.62 14.83 27.99
CA LYS A 163 -23.96 14.71 28.59
C LYS A 163 -24.72 13.48 28.06
N ALA A 164 -24.54 13.15 26.78
CA ALA A 164 -25.11 11.94 26.19
C ALA A 164 -24.30 10.67 26.52
N LEU A 165 -23.01 10.83 26.85
CA LEU A 165 -22.10 9.73 27.21
C LEU A 165 -22.43 9.13 28.58
N GLU A 166 -22.71 9.97 29.59
CA GLU A 166 -22.96 9.55 30.98
C GLU A 166 -23.98 8.41 31.15
N PRO A 167 -25.21 8.45 30.60
CA PRO A 167 -26.16 7.35 30.75
C PRO A 167 -25.67 6.03 30.11
N LEU A 168 -24.88 6.09 29.04
CA LEU A 168 -24.29 4.91 28.39
C LEU A 168 -23.15 4.31 29.23
N VAL A 169 -22.37 5.14 29.93
CA VAL A 169 -21.35 4.68 30.89
C VAL A 169 -22.02 4.03 32.10
N GLN A 170 -23.12 4.59 32.61
CA GLN A 170 -23.89 3.98 33.70
C GLN A 170 -24.49 2.63 33.29
N ALA A 171 -25.05 2.53 32.08
CA ALA A 171 -25.59 1.27 31.55
C ALA A 171 -24.51 0.18 31.35
N SER A 172 -23.27 0.55 31.02
CA SER A 172 -22.15 -0.37 30.83
C SER A 172 -21.35 -0.69 32.11
N MET A 173 -21.63 0.00 33.22
CA MET A 173 -20.87 -0.04 34.48
C MET A 173 -20.59 -1.47 34.96
N ALA A 174 -21.64 -2.26 35.24
CA ALA A 174 -21.50 -3.59 35.82
C ALA A 174 -20.82 -4.61 34.88
N ALA A 175 -21.08 -4.51 33.57
CA ALA A 175 -20.62 -5.50 32.59
C ALA A 175 -19.20 -5.22 32.06
N LYS A 176 -18.79 -3.95 31.95
CA LYS A 176 -17.53 -3.55 31.30
C LYS A 176 -16.56 -2.77 32.19
N ILE A 177 -17.02 -2.09 33.24
CA ILE A 177 -16.21 -1.15 34.01
C ILE A 177 -15.79 -1.76 35.36
N THR A 178 -16.74 -2.34 36.09
CA THR A 178 -16.52 -2.97 37.41
C THR A 178 -15.31 -3.92 37.46
N PRO A 179 -15.04 -4.79 36.45
CA PRO A 179 -13.87 -5.69 36.48
C PRO A 179 -12.50 -5.00 36.50
N PHE A 180 -12.41 -3.70 36.17
CA PHE A 180 -11.14 -2.97 36.03
C PHE A 180 -10.98 -1.81 37.04
N ILE A 181 -11.92 -1.61 37.96
CA ILE A 181 -11.88 -0.52 38.95
C ILE A 181 -11.68 -1.01 40.39
N ASP A 182 -11.19 -2.24 40.54
CA ASP A 182 -10.89 -2.89 41.82
C ASP A 182 -9.93 -2.04 42.70
N PRO A 183 -10.14 -1.97 44.03
CA PRO A 183 -9.29 -1.17 44.93
C PRO A 183 -7.81 -1.56 44.95
N SER A 184 -7.48 -2.82 44.63
CA SER A 184 -6.09 -3.30 44.59
C SER A 184 -5.36 -2.92 43.30
N ALA A 185 -6.12 -2.72 42.20
CA ALA A 185 -5.56 -2.30 40.92
C ALA A 185 -5.17 -0.82 40.93
N SER A 186 -4.11 -0.47 40.21
CA SER A 186 -3.72 0.91 39.97
C SER A 186 -4.06 1.37 38.57
N PHE A 187 -4.48 2.63 38.44
CA PHE A 187 -4.93 3.16 37.16
C PHE A 187 -4.35 4.53 36.83
N LYS A 188 -4.49 4.95 35.57
CA LYS A 188 -4.44 6.36 35.19
C LYS A 188 -5.45 6.67 34.10
N PHE A 189 -5.82 7.94 34.01
CA PHE A 189 -6.51 8.46 32.84
C PHE A 189 -5.50 8.93 31.77
N VAL A 190 -5.94 8.86 30.52
CA VAL A 190 -5.30 9.47 29.36
C VAL A 190 -6.38 10.22 28.60
N VAL A 191 -6.15 11.50 28.30
CA VAL A 191 -7.05 12.32 27.49
C VAL A 191 -6.33 12.58 26.16
N ASP A 192 -6.96 12.20 25.05
CA ASP A 192 -6.39 12.32 23.71
C ASP A 192 -7.41 12.95 22.75
N GLY A 193 -6.92 13.72 21.78
CA GLY A 193 -7.77 14.38 20.79
C GLY A 193 -7.28 14.07 19.40
N PHE A 194 -8.18 13.65 18.50
CA PHE A 194 -7.80 13.60 17.09
C PHE A 194 -7.65 15.02 16.55
N GLY A 195 -6.46 15.35 16.05
CA GLY A 195 -6.12 16.70 15.59
C GLY A 195 -5.99 17.75 16.70
N LYS A 196 -6.18 17.41 17.99
CA LYS A 196 -6.08 18.37 19.10
C LYS A 196 -5.09 17.91 20.18
N ILE A 197 -4.26 18.85 20.61
CA ILE A 197 -3.41 18.71 21.81
C ILE A 197 -4.12 19.44 22.96
N PHE A 198 -4.29 18.77 24.10
CA PHE A 198 -4.91 19.35 25.29
C PHE A 198 -3.85 19.81 26.30
N SER A 199 -4.02 21.02 26.84
CA SER A 199 -3.30 21.50 28.01
C SER A 199 -3.61 20.66 29.26
N MET A 200 -2.72 20.68 30.26
CA MET A 200 -2.94 19.94 31.52
C MET A 200 -4.23 20.34 32.26
N GLU A 201 -4.67 21.60 32.12
CA GLU A 201 -5.91 22.09 32.71
C GLU A 201 -7.14 21.55 31.97
N GLU A 202 -7.13 21.55 30.63
CA GLU A 202 -8.19 20.91 29.84
C GLU A 202 -8.25 19.40 30.13
N GLN A 203 -7.12 18.71 30.20
CA GLN A 203 -7.10 17.28 30.53
C GLN A 203 -7.74 17.02 31.91
N ARG A 204 -7.44 17.86 32.91
CA ARG A 204 -8.08 17.78 34.23
C ARG A 204 -9.59 18.00 34.15
N GLU A 205 -10.03 19.02 33.41
CA GLU A 205 -11.45 19.29 33.18
C GLU A 205 -12.20 18.10 32.54
N ARG A 206 -11.55 17.39 31.59
CA ARG A 206 -12.12 16.16 31.01
C ARG A 206 -12.22 15.04 32.04
N MET A 207 -11.17 14.80 32.82
CA MET A 207 -11.15 13.75 33.84
C MET A 207 -12.19 14.00 34.94
N GLU A 208 -12.38 15.25 35.37
CA GLU A 208 -13.37 15.62 36.40
C GLU A 208 -14.82 15.30 36.00
N ARG A 209 -15.12 15.24 34.69
CA ARG A 209 -16.45 14.84 34.18
C ARG A 209 -16.80 13.38 34.46
N PHE A 210 -15.83 12.52 34.77
CA PHE A 210 -16.04 11.09 35.04
C PHE A 210 -16.06 10.72 36.53
N ARG A 211 -16.15 11.70 37.43
CA ARG A 211 -16.21 11.47 38.89
C ARG A 211 -17.41 10.64 39.38
N TYR A 212 -18.42 10.43 38.54
CA TYR A 212 -19.55 9.54 38.82
C TYR A 212 -19.18 8.05 38.73
N ILE A 213 -18.05 7.70 38.10
CA ILE A 213 -17.54 6.33 38.08
C ILE A 213 -16.78 6.09 39.39
N PRO A 214 -17.10 5.05 40.18
CA PRO A 214 -16.52 4.82 41.49
C PRO A 214 -15.13 4.17 41.40
N PHE A 215 -14.13 4.88 40.88
CA PHE A 215 -12.74 4.42 40.86
C PHE A 215 -12.18 4.33 42.28
N GLN A 216 -11.96 3.11 42.77
CA GLN A 216 -11.44 2.85 44.12
C GLN A 216 -9.94 2.54 44.16
N GLY A 217 -9.35 2.19 43.01
CA GLY A 217 -7.92 1.91 42.87
C GLY A 217 -7.01 3.11 43.10
N ARG A 218 -5.70 2.86 43.26
CA ARG A 218 -4.70 3.95 43.42
C ARG A 218 -4.29 4.55 42.07
N VAL A 219 -4.10 5.86 41.99
CA VAL A 219 -3.57 6.50 40.77
C VAL A 219 -2.07 6.24 40.64
N ASN A 220 -1.64 5.71 39.48
CA ASN A 220 -0.23 5.45 39.17
C ASN A 220 0.10 5.96 37.75
N LEU A 221 0.82 7.08 37.66
CA LEU A 221 1.08 7.75 36.38
C LEU A 221 2.14 7.03 35.53
N SER A 222 3.08 6.33 36.16
CA SER A 222 4.25 5.71 35.50
C SER A 222 3.99 4.28 35.04
N ARG A 223 3.46 3.42 35.91
CA ARG A 223 3.22 1.99 35.64
C ARG A 223 1.86 1.51 36.20
N PRO A 224 0.74 2.05 35.71
CA PRO A 224 -0.59 1.58 36.10
C PRO A 224 -0.85 0.16 35.58
N ASP A 225 -1.75 -0.55 36.26
CA ASP A 225 -2.30 -1.83 35.80
C ASP A 225 -3.36 -1.60 34.71
N HIS A 226 -4.11 -0.51 34.80
CA HIS A 226 -5.13 -0.11 33.82
C HIS A 226 -4.98 1.35 33.37
N LYS A 227 -5.23 1.61 32.08
CA LYS A 227 -5.30 2.97 31.54
C LYS A 227 -6.68 3.20 30.94
N PHE A 228 -7.34 4.25 31.38
CA PHE A 228 -8.66 4.63 30.87
C PHE A 228 -8.49 5.83 29.95
N TRP A 229 -8.94 5.68 28.72
CA TRP A 229 -8.80 6.68 27.67
C TRP A 229 -10.11 7.42 27.48
N VAL A 230 -10.00 8.74 27.43
CA VAL A 230 -11.05 9.65 26.96
C VAL A 230 -10.55 10.20 25.63
N ILE A 231 -11.24 9.88 24.54
CA ILE A 231 -10.83 10.27 23.19
C ILE A 231 -11.86 11.23 22.63
N GLU A 232 -11.45 12.46 22.32
CA GLU A 232 -12.28 13.47 21.66
C GLU A 232 -11.99 13.51 20.15
N GLN A 233 -13.05 13.49 19.34
CA GLN A 233 -13.04 13.96 17.95
C GLN A 233 -13.85 15.25 17.90
N ALA A 234 -13.23 16.36 17.51
CA ALA A 234 -13.91 17.65 17.35
C ALA A 234 -14.30 17.87 15.88
N ALA A 235 -15.52 18.36 15.63
CA ALA A 235 -15.97 18.78 14.30
C ALA A 235 -15.42 20.14 13.84
N ASP A 236 -14.41 20.70 14.53
CA ASP A 236 -14.06 22.12 14.38
C ASP A 236 -13.20 22.40 13.14
N SER A 237 -13.44 23.57 12.56
CA SER A 237 -13.06 24.04 11.21
C SER A 237 -11.57 24.14 10.89
N THR A 238 -10.67 23.77 11.81
CA THR A 238 -9.22 23.75 11.54
C THR A 238 -8.83 22.39 10.96
N ASN A 239 -8.45 22.39 9.68
CA ASN A 239 -8.28 21.20 8.85
C ASN A 239 -7.06 20.34 9.27
N ASN A 240 -7.22 19.57 10.35
CA ASN A 240 -6.20 18.69 10.92
C ASN A 240 -6.17 17.30 10.26
N GLY A 241 -6.55 17.21 8.98
CA GLY A 241 -6.62 15.96 8.21
C GLY A 241 -7.95 15.20 8.31
N LEU A 242 -8.93 15.69 9.08
CA LEU A 242 -10.28 15.12 9.02
C LEU A 242 -11.03 15.60 7.78
N PRO A 243 -11.88 14.75 7.16
CA PRO A 243 -12.86 15.20 6.17
C PRO A 243 -13.73 16.34 6.70
N PRO A 244 -14.16 17.29 5.83
CA PRO A 244 -15.19 18.23 6.21
C PRO A 244 -16.47 17.48 6.63
N ASN A 245 -17.15 18.01 7.66
CA ASN A 245 -18.40 17.47 8.24
C ASN A 245 -18.26 16.16 9.06
N MET A 246 -17.06 15.79 9.51
CA MET A 246 -16.92 14.72 10.52
C MET A 246 -17.65 15.11 11.82
N PRO A 247 -18.52 14.24 12.38
CA PRO A 247 -19.27 14.58 13.59
C PRO A 247 -18.38 14.60 14.83
N THR A 248 -18.71 15.46 15.79
CA THR A 248 -18.08 15.46 17.11
C THR A 248 -18.38 14.15 17.83
N ARG A 249 -17.38 13.53 18.47
CA ARG A 249 -17.53 12.32 19.29
C ARG A 249 -16.67 12.39 20.54
N VAL A 250 -17.13 11.73 21.59
CA VAL A 250 -16.37 11.39 22.79
C VAL A 250 -16.47 9.88 22.99
N PHE A 251 -15.33 9.21 23.09
CA PHE A 251 -15.23 7.81 23.49
C PHE A 251 -14.66 7.73 24.91
N ILE A 252 -15.14 6.78 25.71
CA ILE A 252 -14.44 6.34 26.93
C ILE A 252 -14.30 4.82 26.96
N GLY A 253 -13.11 4.35 27.33
CA GLY A 253 -12.82 2.93 27.40
C GLY A 253 -11.46 2.60 28.03
N ARG A 254 -11.13 1.32 28.02
CA ARG A 254 -9.87 0.75 28.54
C ARG A 254 -8.86 0.56 27.41
N GLU A 255 -7.59 0.92 27.66
CA GLU A 255 -6.49 0.52 26.79
C GLU A 255 -6.29 -1.00 26.84
N VAL A 256 -6.43 -1.67 25.70
CA VAL A 256 -6.10 -3.10 25.57
C VAL A 256 -4.65 -3.24 25.13
N ALA A 257 -4.24 -2.42 24.16
CA ALA A 257 -2.87 -2.30 23.67
C ALA A 257 -2.62 -0.95 22.97
N VAL A 258 -1.36 -0.52 22.97
CA VAL A 258 -0.84 0.60 22.16
C VAL A 258 0.44 0.18 21.45
N THR A 259 0.67 0.76 20.27
CA THR A 259 1.73 0.37 19.34
C THR A 259 3.07 1.01 19.68
N ASP A 260 4.17 0.23 19.62
CA ASP A 260 5.53 0.75 19.66
C ASP A 260 5.99 1.20 18.26
N ARG A 261 6.38 2.47 18.14
CA ARG A 261 6.77 3.11 16.87
C ARG A 261 8.27 3.10 16.61
N THR A 262 9.09 2.61 17.54
CA THR A 262 10.55 2.62 17.41
C THR A 262 11.06 1.78 16.25
N VAL A 263 10.28 0.80 15.78
CA VAL A 263 10.63 -0.07 14.65
C VAL A 263 10.87 0.73 13.36
N ALA A 264 9.97 1.63 12.98
CA ALA A 264 10.14 2.42 11.75
C ALA A 264 11.41 3.30 11.82
N THR A 265 11.66 3.93 12.97
CA THR A 265 12.87 4.74 13.22
C THR A 265 14.16 3.91 13.19
N LYS A 266 14.12 2.61 13.54
CA LYS A 266 15.27 1.72 13.47
C LYS A 266 15.77 1.53 12.03
N TYR A 267 14.86 1.47 11.05
CA TYR A 267 15.14 1.10 9.65
C TYR A 267 15.22 2.30 8.68
N GLU A 268 15.11 3.52 9.21
CA GLU A 268 15.17 4.81 8.52
C GLU A 268 16.31 4.89 7.48
N LEU A 269 15.98 5.29 6.25
CA LEU A 269 16.92 5.24 5.12
C LEU A 269 18.17 6.12 5.32
N SER A 270 18.05 7.23 6.05
CA SER A 270 19.15 8.13 6.42
C SER A 270 20.26 7.44 7.23
N ARG A 271 19.94 6.34 7.92
CA ARG A 271 20.85 5.58 8.79
C ARG A 271 21.49 4.38 8.09
N ARG A 272 21.09 4.05 6.87
CA ARG A 272 21.41 2.78 6.21
C ARG A 272 22.79 2.80 5.53
N GLN A 273 23.60 1.76 5.75
CA GLN A 273 24.94 1.63 5.18
C GLN A 273 24.93 1.51 3.65
N TYR A 274 24.01 0.71 3.09
CA TYR A 274 23.82 0.58 1.65
C TYR A 274 22.43 1.06 1.22
N LEU A 275 22.41 2.14 0.44
CA LEU A 275 21.19 2.78 -0.05
C LEU A 275 21.25 2.97 -1.58
N GLY A 276 20.22 2.49 -2.27
CA GLY A 276 20.01 2.71 -3.71
C GLY A 276 19.16 3.96 -4.01
N PRO A 277 19.20 4.48 -5.25
CA PRO A 277 18.37 5.62 -5.65
C PRO A 277 16.86 5.31 -5.66
N THR A 278 16.51 4.03 -5.76
CA THR A 278 15.14 3.49 -5.79
C THR A 278 14.71 2.84 -4.48
N ALA A 279 15.48 2.98 -3.40
CA ALA A 279 15.21 2.29 -2.14
C ALA A 279 13.79 2.60 -1.59
N MET A 280 13.04 1.54 -1.29
CA MET A 280 11.73 1.62 -0.62
C MET A 280 11.85 2.27 0.76
N ASP A 281 10.86 3.09 1.11
CA ASP A 281 10.70 3.63 2.46
C ASP A 281 10.55 2.52 3.53
N ALA A 282 11.01 2.80 4.76
CA ALA A 282 11.03 1.81 5.83
C ALA A 282 9.63 1.46 6.37
N GLU A 283 8.73 2.43 6.52
CA GLU A 283 7.36 2.21 7.01
C GLU A 283 6.58 1.39 5.98
N LEU A 284 6.69 1.75 4.70
CA LEU A 284 6.06 1.00 3.60
C LEU A 284 6.62 -0.42 3.44
N ALA A 285 7.94 -0.62 3.54
CA ALA A 285 8.52 -1.96 3.46
C ALA A 285 8.02 -2.89 4.59
N LEU A 286 7.82 -2.35 5.80
CA LEU A 286 7.25 -3.09 6.92
C LEU A 286 5.74 -3.35 6.72
N LEU A 287 4.98 -2.41 6.14
CA LEU A 287 3.59 -2.63 5.72
C LEU A 287 3.45 -3.74 4.69
N MET A 288 4.29 -3.75 3.65
CA MET A 288 4.35 -4.83 2.66
C MET A 288 4.66 -6.17 3.34
N ALA A 289 5.60 -6.20 4.29
CA ALA A 289 5.94 -7.42 5.03
C ALA A 289 4.81 -7.90 5.97
N ASN A 290 3.99 -6.98 6.50
CA ASN A 290 2.75 -7.31 7.22
C ASN A 290 1.70 -7.90 6.27
N GLN A 291 1.45 -7.28 5.12
CA GLN A 291 0.52 -7.82 4.10
C GLN A 291 1.01 -9.16 3.50
N ALA A 292 2.32 -9.38 3.39
CA ALA A 292 2.92 -10.64 2.95
C ALA A 292 2.92 -11.76 4.01
N LEU A 293 2.38 -11.49 5.21
CA LEU A 293 2.38 -12.42 6.36
C LEU A 293 3.80 -12.88 6.77
N ALA A 294 4.81 -12.00 6.62
CA ALA A 294 6.19 -12.30 6.96
C ALA A 294 6.31 -12.70 8.44
N ARG A 295 6.81 -13.89 8.73
CA ARG A 295 6.87 -14.48 10.08
C ARG A 295 8.11 -15.36 10.23
N ARG A 296 8.49 -15.67 11.48
CA ARG A 296 9.62 -16.55 11.78
C ARG A 296 9.56 -17.84 10.96
N GLY A 297 10.60 -18.09 10.17
CA GLY A 297 10.77 -19.32 9.38
C GLY A 297 10.06 -19.36 8.03
N ALA A 298 9.18 -18.40 7.71
CA ALA A 298 8.55 -18.32 6.39
C ALA A 298 9.56 -17.87 5.32
N LEU A 299 9.53 -18.48 4.13
CA LEU A 299 10.43 -18.18 3.03
C LEU A 299 9.84 -17.12 2.09
N MET A 300 10.49 -15.95 2.06
CA MET A 300 10.07 -14.76 1.32
C MET A 300 11.01 -14.51 0.13
N TYR A 301 10.45 -14.25 -1.06
CA TYR A 301 11.23 -13.97 -2.26
C TYR A 301 10.95 -12.59 -2.86
N ASP A 302 12.00 -11.86 -3.24
CA ASP A 302 11.91 -10.58 -3.96
C ASP A 302 12.62 -10.69 -5.33
N PRO A 303 11.89 -10.82 -6.46
CA PRO A 303 12.49 -10.88 -7.80
C PRO A 303 13.11 -9.57 -8.29
N PHE A 304 12.97 -8.47 -7.54
CA PHE A 304 13.48 -7.14 -7.89
C PHE A 304 14.18 -6.51 -6.67
N VAL A 305 15.04 -7.29 -6.00
CA VAL A 305 15.56 -7.02 -4.65
C VAL A 305 16.22 -5.66 -4.48
N GLY A 306 16.86 -5.13 -5.53
CA GLY A 306 17.60 -3.87 -5.46
C GLY A 306 18.57 -3.86 -4.28
N THR A 307 18.49 -2.84 -3.43
CA THR A 307 19.32 -2.74 -2.21
C THR A 307 18.78 -3.46 -0.99
N GLY A 308 17.83 -4.39 -1.17
CA GLY A 308 17.28 -5.27 -0.14
C GLY A 308 16.33 -4.61 0.87
N SER A 309 15.77 -3.43 0.57
CA SER A 309 14.92 -2.69 1.52
C SER A 309 13.73 -3.51 2.02
N ILE A 310 13.08 -4.23 1.11
CA ILE A 310 11.90 -5.05 1.38
C ILE A 310 12.29 -6.29 2.18
N LEU A 311 13.37 -6.98 1.78
CA LEU A 311 13.88 -8.15 2.51
C LEU A 311 14.37 -7.81 3.93
N VAL A 312 14.94 -6.62 4.18
CA VAL A 312 15.28 -6.15 5.54
C VAL A 312 14.03 -6.06 6.43
N ALA A 313 12.89 -5.60 5.88
CA ALA A 313 11.63 -5.54 6.60
C ALA A 313 11.02 -6.93 6.84
N ALA A 314 11.09 -7.84 5.87
CA ALA A 314 10.67 -9.23 6.06
C ALA A 314 11.52 -9.96 7.13
N ALA A 315 12.85 -9.80 7.09
CA ALA A 315 13.76 -10.42 8.04
C ALA A 315 13.68 -9.79 9.45
N HIS A 316 13.24 -8.54 9.60
CA HIS A 316 12.90 -7.97 10.91
C HIS A 316 11.84 -8.83 11.64
N PHE A 317 10.86 -9.35 10.90
CA PHE A 317 9.85 -10.26 11.42
C PHE A 317 10.29 -11.74 11.48
N GLY A 318 11.59 -12.00 11.31
CA GLY A 318 12.20 -13.33 11.41
C GLY A 318 12.03 -14.22 10.19
N ALA A 319 11.50 -13.70 9.08
CA ALA A 319 11.37 -14.46 7.85
C ALA A 319 12.74 -14.80 7.24
N VAL A 320 12.80 -15.95 6.56
CA VAL A 320 13.95 -16.37 5.75
C VAL A 320 13.81 -15.69 4.39
N THR A 321 14.82 -14.95 3.94
CA THR A 321 14.69 -14.08 2.77
C THR A 321 15.57 -14.54 1.61
N MET A 322 15.06 -14.40 0.40
CA MET A 322 15.78 -14.64 -0.85
C MET A 322 15.49 -13.50 -1.81
N GLY A 323 16.48 -13.10 -2.60
CA GLY A 323 16.31 -12.00 -3.55
C GLY A 323 16.91 -12.32 -4.91
N ALA A 324 16.46 -11.62 -5.93
CA ALA A 324 17.13 -11.56 -7.22
C ALA A 324 17.09 -10.17 -7.83
N ASP A 325 18.10 -9.86 -8.65
CA ASP A 325 18.12 -8.67 -9.51
C ASP A 325 18.73 -9.05 -10.87
N ILE A 326 18.38 -8.32 -11.93
CA ILE A 326 19.01 -8.50 -13.25
C ILE A 326 20.40 -7.85 -13.30
N ASP A 327 20.64 -6.80 -12.51
CA ASP A 327 21.92 -6.11 -12.41
C ASP A 327 22.85 -6.79 -11.40
N ILE A 328 23.79 -7.59 -11.92
CA ILE A 328 24.84 -8.25 -11.13
C ILE A 328 25.61 -7.27 -10.21
N ARG A 329 25.72 -6.00 -10.58
CA ARG A 329 26.46 -4.99 -9.78
C ARG A 329 25.74 -4.69 -8.46
N VAL A 330 24.41 -4.75 -8.45
CA VAL A 330 23.60 -4.56 -7.23
C VAL A 330 23.76 -5.75 -6.29
N VAL A 331 23.72 -6.96 -6.85
CA VAL A 331 23.80 -8.24 -6.10
C VAL A 331 25.21 -8.53 -5.58
N ARG A 332 26.25 -8.24 -6.38
CA ARG A 332 27.65 -8.64 -6.11
C ARG A 332 28.54 -7.50 -5.62
N ASP A 333 28.43 -6.30 -6.21
CA ASP A 333 29.46 -5.24 -6.08
C ASP A 333 29.03 -4.08 -5.15
N GLY A 334 27.72 -3.86 -5.03
CA GLY A 334 27.12 -2.82 -4.19
C GLY A 334 27.60 -1.41 -4.54
N LYS A 335 28.12 -0.70 -3.53
CA LYS A 335 28.79 0.61 -3.62
C LYS A 335 30.16 0.55 -2.92
N GLY A 336 30.85 -0.61 -3.03
CA GLY A 336 32.15 -0.87 -2.41
C GLY A 336 32.08 -1.59 -1.06
N PRO A 337 33.21 -1.69 -0.33
CA PRO A 337 33.33 -2.51 0.88
C PRO A 337 32.31 -2.13 1.96
N ASN A 338 31.63 -3.13 2.52
CA ASN A 338 30.56 -2.97 3.51
C ASN A 338 29.43 -2.00 3.06
N ARG A 339 29.19 -1.91 1.74
CA ARG A 339 28.11 -1.13 1.14
C ARG A 339 27.39 -1.96 0.08
N ASP A 340 26.91 -3.11 0.50
CA ASP A 340 26.14 -4.07 -0.29
C ASP A 340 24.86 -4.47 0.47
N VAL A 341 24.07 -5.37 -0.11
CA VAL A 341 22.83 -5.85 0.54
C VAL A 341 23.15 -6.53 1.88
N TRP A 342 24.20 -7.33 1.96
CA TRP A 342 24.61 -8.08 3.15
C TRP A 342 24.95 -7.17 4.34
N ALA A 343 25.64 -6.05 4.07
CA ALA A 343 25.97 -5.02 5.06
C ALA A 343 24.73 -4.46 5.75
N ASN A 344 23.60 -4.31 5.05
CA ASN A 344 22.34 -3.88 5.67
C ASN A 344 21.82 -4.91 6.70
N PHE A 345 21.91 -6.21 6.41
CA PHE A 345 21.49 -7.26 7.37
C PHE A 345 22.43 -7.31 8.58
N HIS A 346 23.74 -7.23 8.36
CA HIS A 346 24.73 -7.15 9.43
C HIS A 346 24.52 -5.91 10.32
N GLN A 347 24.29 -4.73 9.72
CA GLN A 347 24.02 -3.48 10.45
C GLN A 347 22.87 -3.64 11.46
N TYR A 348 21.78 -4.30 11.07
CA TYR A 348 20.58 -4.43 11.90
C TYR A 348 20.54 -5.71 12.75
N SER A 349 21.63 -6.51 12.73
CA SER A 349 21.73 -7.83 13.37
C SER A 349 20.60 -8.79 12.94
N LEU A 350 20.30 -8.80 11.64
CA LEU A 350 19.30 -9.66 11.02
C LEU A 350 19.96 -10.91 10.40
N SER A 351 19.17 -11.98 10.27
CA SER A 351 19.59 -13.15 9.48
C SER A 351 19.80 -12.72 8.02
N PRO A 352 20.97 -12.98 7.41
CA PRO A 352 21.21 -12.61 6.02
C PRO A 352 20.34 -13.44 5.06
N PRO A 353 20.10 -12.98 3.82
CA PRO A 353 19.36 -13.74 2.82
C PRO A 353 20.01 -15.10 2.55
N VAL A 354 19.21 -16.14 2.30
CA VAL A 354 19.72 -17.48 1.91
C VAL A 354 20.35 -17.48 0.51
N GLY A 355 20.01 -16.49 -0.31
CA GLY A 355 20.61 -16.26 -1.60
C GLY A 355 20.20 -14.91 -2.19
N LEU A 356 21.15 -14.27 -2.88
CA LEU A 356 20.90 -13.17 -3.79
C LEU A 356 21.35 -13.62 -5.18
N LEU A 357 20.41 -13.76 -6.12
CA LEU A 357 20.68 -14.26 -7.46
C LEU A 357 20.80 -13.12 -8.47
N ARG A 358 21.69 -13.28 -9.46
CA ARG A 358 21.47 -12.60 -10.75
C ARG A 358 20.43 -13.40 -11.51
N ALA A 359 19.23 -12.89 -11.62
CA ALA A 359 18.13 -13.52 -12.35
C ALA A 359 17.40 -12.51 -13.22
N ASP A 360 16.60 -13.02 -14.14
CA ASP A 360 15.76 -12.21 -15.02
C ASP A 360 14.33 -12.69 -14.85
N ASN A 361 13.40 -11.80 -14.47
CA ASN A 361 12.00 -12.20 -14.27
C ASN A 361 11.34 -12.66 -15.59
N ASN A 362 11.85 -12.19 -16.74
CA ASN A 362 11.36 -12.59 -18.07
C ASN A 362 11.86 -13.98 -18.51
N CYS A 363 12.92 -14.49 -17.89
CA CYS A 363 13.44 -15.83 -18.13
C CYS A 363 14.01 -16.40 -16.83
N PRO A 364 13.13 -16.73 -15.86
CA PRO A 364 13.55 -16.97 -14.49
C PRO A 364 14.23 -18.34 -14.35
N PRO A 365 15.32 -18.46 -13.57
CA PRO A 365 16.24 -19.61 -13.58
C PRO A 365 15.72 -20.84 -12.79
N TRP A 366 14.40 -21.01 -12.73
CA TRP A 366 13.75 -22.08 -11.95
C TRP A 366 13.58 -23.34 -12.80
N ARG A 367 14.00 -24.50 -12.25
CA ARG A 367 13.74 -25.80 -12.86
C ARG A 367 12.24 -25.98 -13.09
N GLN A 368 11.82 -26.54 -14.24
CA GLN A 368 10.41 -26.65 -14.65
C GLN A 368 9.53 -27.46 -13.67
N ASP A 369 10.12 -28.39 -12.92
CA ASP A 369 9.46 -29.20 -11.87
C ASP A 369 9.19 -28.41 -10.57
N LEU A 370 9.86 -27.27 -10.38
CA LEU A 370 9.77 -26.48 -9.14
C LEU A 370 8.45 -25.69 -9.09
N ARG A 371 7.67 -25.93 -8.02
CA ARG A 371 6.39 -25.29 -7.67
C ARG A 371 6.27 -25.18 -6.15
N GLU A 372 5.45 -24.24 -5.67
CA GLU A 372 4.97 -24.20 -4.26
C GLU A 372 6.09 -24.16 -3.19
N ILE A 373 7.10 -23.31 -3.40
CA ILE A 373 8.30 -23.18 -2.54
C ILE A 373 8.30 -21.97 -1.61
N PHE A 374 7.60 -20.88 -1.96
CA PHE A 374 7.63 -19.62 -1.22
C PHE A 374 6.32 -19.40 -0.43
N ASP A 375 6.44 -18.98 0.83
CA ASP A 375 5.30 -18.51 1.62
C ASP A 375 4.77 -17.17 1.06
N ALA A 376 5.67 -16.29 0.60
CA ALA A 376 5.28 -15.06 -0.09
C ALA A 376 6.33 -14.58 -1.10
N ILE A 377 5.86 -13.79 -2.06
CA ILE A 377 6.66 -13.00 -3.00
C ILE A 377 6.33 -11.52 -2.75
N ILE A 378 7.36 -10.69 -2.60
CA ILE A 378 7.22 -9.32 -2.11
C ILE A 378 8.22 -8.40 -2.83
N CYS A 379 7.75 -7.40 -3.61
CA CYS A 379 8.64 -6.62 -4.49
C CYS A 379 8.08 -5.25 -4.94
N ASP A 380 8.95 -4.35 -5.42
CA ASP A 380 8.59 -3.08 -6.09
C ASP A 380 9.08 -3.14 -7.56
N PRO A 381 8.27 -3.68 -8.50
CA PRO A 381 8.73 -3.96 -9.86
C PRO A 381 9.08 -2.69 -10.64
N PRO A 382 9.98 -2.74 -11.64
CA PRO A 382 10.48 -1.55 -12.32
C PRO A 382 9.45 -0.91 -13.29
N TYR A 383 8.68 0.06 -12.80
CA TYR A 383 7.63 0.77 -13.54
C TYR A 383 8.07 2.02 -14.33
N GLY A 384 9.35 2.13 -14.71
CA GLY A 384 9.79 3.13 -15.69
C GLY A 384 10.12 4.55 -15.18
N VAL A 385 9.69 4.94 -13.97
CA VAL A 385 9.86 6.32 -13.47
C VAL A 385 11.27 6.62 -12.95
N ARG A 386 11.80 5.76 -12.05
CA ARG A 386 13.15 5.93 -11.45
C ARG A 386 14.17 4.89 -11.95
N ALA A 387 13.66 3.77 -12.45
CA ALA A 387 14.42 2.73 -13.14
C ALA A 387 13.53 2.19 -14.28
N GLY A 388 14.08 2.13 -15.49
CA GLY A 388 13.42 1.50 -16.63
C GLY A 388 13.41 -0.02 -16.46
N GLY A 389 12.29 -0.67 -16.80
CA GLY A 389 12.23 -2.13 -16.88
C GLY A 389 13.29 -2.69 -17.82
N ARG A 390 14.01 -3.71 -17.38
CA ARG A 390 15.05 -4.40 -18.15
C ARG A 390 14.86 -5.91 -18.10
N LYS A 391 15.01 -6.54 -19.26
CA LYS A 391 15.11 -7.99 -19.46
C LYS A 391 16.35 -8.30 -20.28
N SER A 392 16.83 -9.53 -20.26
CA SER A 392 18.00 -9.98 -21.01
C SER A 392 17.69 -9.93 -22.51
N GLY A 393 18.55 -9.26 -23.27
CA GLY A 393 18.30 -9.03 -24.69
C GLY A 393 19.31 -8.07 -25.29
N GLY A 394 19.89 -8.43 -26.42
CA GLY A 394 20.84 -7.59 -27.13
C GLY A 394 20.19 -6.85 -28.30
N ARG A 395 20.64 -5.61 -28.56
CA ARG A 395 20.33 -4.88 -29.80
C ARG A 395 20.67 -5.70 -31.06
N LYS A 396 21.59 -6.66 -30.97
CA LYS A 396 21.96 -7.61 -32.04
C LYS A 396 20.90 -8.70 -32.30
N ILE A 397 20.21 -9.20 -31.26
CA ILE A 397 19.10 -10.15 -31.39
C ILE A 397 17.89 -9.45 -32.04
N LEU A 398 17.62 -8.20 -31.62
CA LEU A 398 16.67 -7.27 -32.26
C LEU A 398 17.08 -6.81 -33.68
N ASN A 399 18.26 -7.21 -34.17
CA ASN A 399 18.72 -6.99 -35.54
C ASN A 399 18.71 -8.29 -36.37
N GLY A 400 18.09 -9.37 -35.88
CA GLY A 400 18.00 -10.64 -36.60
C GLY A 400 19.30 -11.46 -36.65
N VAL A 401 20.33 -11.10 -35.86
CA VAL A 401 21.53 -11.94 -35.72
C VAL A 401 21.16 -13.14 -34.86
N THR A 402 21.09 -14.30 -35.50
CA THR A 402 20.78 -15.59 -34.87
C THR A 402 21.95 -16.18 -34.08
N ASP A 403 21.60 -17.07 -33.16
CA ASP A 403 22.50 -17.80 -32.26
C ASP A 403 23.46 -18.75 -33.03
N PRO A 404 24.63 -19.17 -32.47
CA PRO A 404 25.11 -18.92 -31.11
C PRO A 404 26.06 -17.72 -31.00
N TYR A 405 25.75 -16.78 -30.10
CA TYR A 405 26.74 -15.77 -29.66
C TYR A 405 27.61 -16.32 -28.51
N SER A 406 28.74 -16.96 -28.84
CA SER A 406 29.68 -17.48 -27.84
C SER A 406 30.55 -16.38 -27.22
N ILE A 407 30.47 -16.21 -25.90
CA ILE A 407 31.40 -15.37 -25.13
C ILE A 407 32.72 -16.13 -24.96
N ALA A 408 33.86 -15.47 -25.22
CA ALA A 408 35.19 -16.03 -25.01
C ALA A 408 35.42 -16.43 -23.54
N GLU A 409 36.10 -17.56 -23.30
CA GLU A 409 36.19 -18.21 -21.98
C GLU A 409 36.76 -17.28 -20.89
N ASP A 410 37.78 -16.51 -21.24
CA ASP A 410 38.45 -15.50 -20.41
C ASP A 410 37.51 -14.34 -20.00
N LEU A 411 36.52 -14.03 -20.84
CA LEU A 411 35.56 -12.97 -20.60
C LEU A 411 34.30 -13.45 -19.85
N LYS A 412 33.98 -14.75 -19.85
CA LYS A 412 32.72 -15.28 -19.26
C LYS A 412 32.50 -14.86 -17.81
N ALA A 413 33.53 -14.90 -16.97
CA ALA A 413 33.42 -14.57 -15.54
C ALA A 413 33.11 -13.08 -15.26
N ALA A 414 33.51 -12.19 -16.18
CA ALA A 414 33.28 -10.75 -16.09
C ALA A 414 32.13 -10.26 -17.00
N HIS A 415 31.57 -11.14 -17.84
CA HIS A 415 30.56 -10.75 -18.83
C HIS A 415 29.24 -10.39 -18.17
N ILE A 416 28.74 -9.19 -18.47
CA ILE A 416 27.40 -8.74 -18.10
C ILE A 416 26.53 -8.81 -19.37
N PRO A 417 25.50 -9.68 -19.41
CA PRO A 417 24.59 -9.76 -20.56
C PRO A 417 23.95 -8.41 -20.88
N SER A 418 23.78 -8.13 -22.18
CA SER A 418 23.04 -6.95 -22.64
C SER A 418 21.56 -7.05 -22.24
N THR A 419 20.92 -5.90 -22.00
CA THR A 419 19.50 -5.81 -21.65
C THR A 419 18.70 -5.02 -22.68
N ALA A 420 17.47 -5.50 -22.92
CA ALA A 420 16.44 -4.83 -23.70
C ALA A 420 15.45 -4.09 -22.77
N PRO A 421 14.60 -3.19 -23.27
CA PRO A 421 13.43 -2.71 -22.54
C PRO A 421 12.51 -3.87 -22.13
N TYR A 422 11.86 -3.71 -20.99
CA TYR A 422 10.86 -4.64 -20.46
C TYR A 422 9.64 -3.79 -20.10
N SER A 423 8.51 -4.00 -20.78
CA SER A 423 7.30 -3.21 -20.52
C SER A 423 6.69 -3.60 -19.18
N LEU A 424 5.92 -2.69 -18.57
CA LEU A 424 5.19 -3.00 -17.33
C LEU A 424 4.21 -4.15 -17.53
N GLU A 425 3.53 -4.18 -18.68
CA GLU A 425 2.57 -5.22 -19.09
C GLU A 425 3.21 -6.61 -19.08
N GLU A 426 4.37 -6.77 -19.74
CA GLU A 426 5.12 -8.03 -19.80
C GLU A 426 5.71 -8.37 -18.42
N CYS A 427 6.26 -7.38 -17.71
CA CYS A 427 6.86 -7.56 -16.38
C CYS A 427 5.87 -8.07 -15.34
N LEU A 428 4.64 -7.54 -15.33
CA LEU A 428 3.59 -8.00 -14.43
C LEU A 428 3.04 -9.36 -14.85
N HIS A 429 2.85 -9.61 -16.15
CA HIS A 429 2.45 -10.93 -16.65
C HIS A 429 3.40 -12.03 -16.16
N ASP A 430 4.72 -11.82 -16.33
CA ASP A 430 5.75 -12.78 -15.92
C ASP A 430 5.88 -12.91 -14.39
N LEU A 431 5.67 -11.81 -13.65
CA LEU A 431 5.61 -11.81 -12.18
C LEU A 431 4.42 -12.61 -11.66
N LEU A 432 3.23 -12.44 -12.24
CA LEU A 432 2.02 -13.15 -11.83
C LEU A 432 2.10 -14.65 -12.13
N ASP A 433 2.67 -15.05 -13.27
CA ASP A 433 2.92 -16.46 -13.59
C ASP A 433 3.94 -17.08 -12.61
N THR A 434 5.08 -16.40 -12.40
CA THR A 434 6.10 -16.80 -11.43
C THR A 434 5.50 -16.99 -10.03
N ALA A 435 4.62 -16.08 -9.61
CA ALA A 435 3.94 -16.17 -8.32
C ALA A 435 2.92 -17.30 -8.27
N ALA A 436 2.07 -17.46 -9.28
CA ALA A 436 1.11 -18.54 -9.38
C ALA A 436 1.78 -19.93 -9.30
N ARG A 437 2.95 -20.06 -9.91
CA ARG A 437 3.72 -21.30 -9.90
C ARG A 437 4.48 -21.54 -8.58
N LEU A 438 5.19 -20.53 -8.07
CA LEU A 438 6.15 -20.72 -6.96
C LEU A 438 5.60 -20.44 -5.56
N LEU A 439 4.52 -19.68 -5.41
CA LEU A 439 3.85 -19.54 -4.11
C LEU A 439 3.23 -20.87 -3.69
N ALA A 440 3.27 -21.17 -2.39
CA ALA A 440 2.41 -22.18 -1.78
C ALA A 440 0.93 -21.75 -1.83
N ILE A 441 -0.01 -22.69 -1.76
CA ILE A 441 -1.44 -22.38 -1.61
C ILE A 441 -1.65 -21.59 -0.29
N GLY A 442 -2.41 -20.50 -0.36
CA GLY A 442 -2.57 -19.52 0.73
C GLY A 442 -1.42 -18.51 0.85
N GLY A 443 -0.31 -18.72 0.14
CA GLY A 443 0.80 -17.77 0.04
C GLY A 443 0.42 -16.50 -0.72
N ARG A 444 1.17 -15.41 -0.49
CA ARG A 444 0.82 -14.08 -0.99
C ARG A 444 1.85 -13.48 -1.95
N LEU A 445 1.35 -12.88 -3.04
CA LEU A 445 2.11 -11.94 -3.87
C LEU A 445 1.76 -10.52 -3.42
N VAL A 446 2.76 -9.72 -3.07
CA VAL A 446 2.61 -8.34 -2.58
C VAL A 446 3.50 -7.40 -3.39
N TYR A 447 2.91 -6.53 -4.19
CA TYR A 447 3.66 -5.67 -5.11
C TYR A 447 3.04 -4.29 -5.31
N PHE A 448 3.87 -3.32 -5.70
CA PHE A 448 3.38 -2.01 -6.12
C PHE A 448 3.06 -1.96 -7.61
N TYR A 449 1.91 -1.34 -7.94
CA TYR A 449 1.45 -1.07 -9.29
C TYR A 449 1.34 0.46 -9.50
N PRO A 450 1.92 1.06 -10.54
CA PRO A 450 1.79 2.50 -10.81
C PRO A 450 0.37 2.84 -11.28
N ALA A 451 -0.17 4.00 -10.88
CA ALA A 451 -1.53 4.41 -11.26
C ALA A 451 -1.62 5.92 -11.58
N ALA A 452 -2.28 6.25 -12.68
CA ALA A 452 -2.77 7.60 -12.94
C ALA A 452 -4.09 7.79 -12.16
N ARG A 453 -4.15 8.76 -11.25
CA ARG A 453 -5.21 8.84 -10.22
C ARG A 453 -6.61 9.05 -10.77
N GLU A 454 -6.73 9.77 -11.87
CA GLU A 454 -8.00 10.12 -12.52
C GLU A 454 -8.42 9.08 -13.60
N GLU A 455 -7.50 8.21 -14.01
CA GLU A 455 -7.69 7.24 -15.10
C GLU A 455 -7.75 5.79 -14.59
N TYR A 456 -7.26 5.52 -13.37
CA TYR A 456 -7.16 4.18 -12.79
C TYR A 456 -8.52 3.51 -12.57
N LEU A 457 -8.65 2.29 -13.11
CA LEU A 457 -9.77 1.39 -12.85
C LEU A 457 -9.29 0.14 -12.10
N PRO A 458 -10.09 -0.45 -11.20
CA PRO A 458 -9.75 -1.73 -10.54
C PRO A 458 -9.45 -2.88 -11.52
N SER A 459 -10.00 -2.82 -12.73
CA SER A 459 -9.75 -3.76 -13.84
C SER A 459 -8.35 -3.66 -14.45
N ASP A 460 -7.59 -2.59 -14.18
CA ASP A 460 -6.24 -2.40 -14.69
C ASP A 460 -5.22 -3.32 -14.02
N ILE A 461 -5.56 -3.86 -12.84
CA ILE A 461 -4.72 -4.85 -12.17
C ILE A 461 -4.83 -6.17 -12.95
N PRO A 462 -3.72 -6.68 -13.53
CA PRO A 462 -3.75 -7.94 -14.26
C PRO A 462 -4.13 -9.09 -13.31
N GLY A 463 -4.89 -10.06 -13.83
CA GLY A 463 -5.28 -11.26 -13.10
C GLY A 463 -4.49 -12.50 -13.53
N HIS A 464 -4.52 -13.55 -12.71
CA HIS A 464 -4.06 -14.89 -13.08
C HIS A 464 -5.01 -15.94 -12.48
N PRO A 465 -5.35 -17.05 -13.18
CA PRO A 465 -6.30 -18.05 -12.69
C PRO A 465 -6.04 -18.56 -11.27
N CYS A 466 -4.78 -18.81 -10.90
CA CYS A 466 -4.38 -19.23 -9.55
C CYS A 466 -4.41 -18.14 -8.46
N LEU A 467 -4.52 -16.86 -8.82
CA LEU A 467 -4.40 -15.73 -7.89
C LEU A 467 -5.75 -15.04 -7.70
N ARG A 468 -6.02 -14.55 -6.48
CA ARG A 468 -7.17 -13.69 -6.18
C ARG A 468 -6.72 -12.45 -5.45
N LEU A 469 -7.26 -11.30 -5.85
CA LEU A 469 -7.02 -10.03 -5.18
C LEU A 469 -7.57 -10.09 -3.75
N ALA A 470 -6.75 -9.68 -2.78
CA ALA A 470 -7.10 -9.65 -1.36
C ALA A 470 -6.96 -8.25 -0.74
N ALA A 471 -6.08 -7.39 -1.27
CA ALA A 471 -5.99 -5.97 -0.89
C ALA A 471 -5.48 -5.09 -2.05
N ASN A 472 -5.85 -3.81 -2.03
CA ASN A 472 -5.54 -2.83 -3.07
C ASN A 472 -5.49 -1.38 -2.51
N SER A 473 -4.45 -1.08 -1.73
CA SER A 473 -4.32 0.18 -0.97
C SER A 473 -3.67 1.30 -1.82
N GLU A 474 -4.16 2.56 -1.81
CA GLU A 474 -3.51 3.67 -2.55
C GLU A 474 -2.37 4.34 -1.75
N GLN A 475 -1.24 4.58 -2.41
CA GLN A 475 -0.29 5.62 -2.01
C GLN A 475 -0.28 6.76 -3.03
N ILE A 476 -0.88 7.89 -2.66
CA ILE A 476 -0.77 9.14 -3.40
C ILE A 476 0.69 9.61 -3.38
N LEU A 477 1.28 9.83 -4.57
CA LEU A 477 2.65 10.36 -4.72
C LEU A 477 2.62 11.84 -5.16
N THR A 478 1.71 12.17 -6.07
CA THR A 478 1.45 13.54 -6.57
C THR A 478 -0.05 13.70 -6.84
N LYS A 479 -0.50 14.88 -7.26
CA LYS A 479 -1.91 15.11 -7.65
C LYS A 479 -2.39 14.14 -8.75
N ARG A 480 -1.54 13.85 -9.74
CA ARG A 480 -1.88 13.02 -10.92
C ARG A 480 -1.48 11.55 -10.77
N TRP A 481 -0.46 11.26 -9.96
CA TRP A 481 0.14 9.93 -9.88
C TRP A 481 0.08 9.35 -8.48
N SER A 482 -0.32 8.10 -8.39
CA SER A 482 -0.21 7.26 -7.20
C SER A 482 0.43 5.92 -7.56
N ARG A 483 0.57 5.06 -6.55
CA ARG A 483 0.80 3.64 -6.77
C ARG A 483 -0.11 2.84 -5.83
N ARG A 484 -0.62 1.71 -6.30
CA ARG A 484 -1.44 0.77 -5.54
C ARG A 484 -0.52 -0.27 -4.91
N LEU A 485 -0.65 -0.56 -3.62
CA LEU A 485 -0.10 -1.77 -3.03
C LEU A 485 -1.13 -2.88 -3.24
N VAL A 486 -0.77 -3.83 -4.11
CA VAL A 486 -1.62 -4.93 -4.53
C VAL A 486 -1.17 -6.18 -3.79
N THR A 487 -2.08 -6.80 -3.04
CA THR A 487 -1.87 -8.12 -2.42
C THR A 487 -2.81 -9.13 -3.06
N MET A 488 -2.24 -10.22 -3.57
CA MET A 488 -2.96 -11.37 -4.09
C MET A 488 -2.64 -12.62 -3.28
N VAL A 489 -3.64 -13.48 -3.08
CA VAL A 489 -3.48 -14.82 -2.46
C VAL A 489 -3.51 -15.89 -3.55
N LYS A 490 -2.64 -16.89 -3.45
CA LYS A 490 -2.73 -18.09 -4.31
C LYS A 490 -3.80 -19.05 -3.79
N VAL A 491 -4.76 -19.38 -4.66
CA VAL A 491 -5.96 -20.16 -4.32
C VAL A 491 -6.06 -21.50 -5.05
N GLU A 492 -5.50 -21.59 -6.26
CA GLU A 492 -5.49 -22.82 -7.07
C GLU A 492 -4.08 -23.27 -7.39
N ARG A 493 -3.94 -24.56 -7.73
CA ARG A 493 -2.68 -25.13 -8.19
C ARG A 493 -2.37 -24.72 -9.63
N TYR A 494 -1.09 -24.49 -9.90
CA TYR A 494 -0.60 -24.15 -11.22
C TYR A 494 -0.55 -25.40 -12.11
N SER A 495 -1.20 -25.35 -13.29
CA SER A 495 -1.27 -26.46 -14.25
C SER A 495 -0.33 -26.26 -15.45
N ASP A 496 -0.15 -27.32 -16.24
CA ASP A 496 0.71 -27.26 -17.43
C ASP A 496 0.04 -26.50 -18.59
N ASP A 497 -1.30 -26.45 -18.62
CA ASP A 497 -2.06 -25.59 -19.54
C ASP A 497 -1.81 -24.10 -19.26
N MET A 498 -1.67 -23.71 -17.99
CA MET A 498 -1.31 -22.34 -17.61
C MET A 498 0.11 -22.00 -18.06
N ALA A 499 1.05 -22.95 -17.94
CA ALA A 499 2.40 -22.78 -18.48
C ALA A 499 2.40 -22.62 -20.01
N ALA A 500 1.58 -23.40 -20.73
CA ALA A 500 1.43 -23.27 -22.17
C ALA A 500 0.81 -21.91 -22.57
N ALA A 501 -0.20 -21.44 -21.84
CA ALA A 501 -0.81 -20.12 -22.05
C ALA A 501 0.19 -18.98 -21.79
N HIS A 502 1.00 -19.07 -20.73
CA HIS A 502 2.07 -18.12 -20.44
C HIS A 502 3.11 -18.05 -21.58
N VAL A 503 3.55 -19.20 -22.11
CA VAL A 503 4.47 -19.26 -23.27
C VAL A 503 3.86 -18.59 -24.50
N ALA A 504 2.57 -18.83 -24.80
CA ALA A 504 1.89 -18.21 -25.93
C ALA A 504 1.79 -16.69 -25.80
N ALA A 505 1.50 -16.19 -24.60
CA ALA A 505 1.48 -14.76 -24.31
C ALA A 505 2.89 -14.12 -24.41
N HIS A 506 3.91 -14.81 -23.92
CA HIS A 506 5.31 -14.38 -24.02
C HIS A 506 5.79 -14.30 -25.49
N GLU A 507 5.37 -15.22 -26.35
CA GLU A 507 5.59 -15.10 -27.80
C GLU A 507 4.89 -13.87 -28.41
N TRP A 508 3.68 -13.55 -27.96
CA TRP A 508 2.95 -12.37 -28.41
C TRP A 508 3.67 -11.07 -28.01
N PHE A 509 4.10 -10.94 -26.75
CA PHE A 509 4.91 -9.81 -26.30
C PHE A 509 6.18 -9.63 -27.14
N ARG A 510 6.87 -10.73 -27.44
CA ARG A 510 8.06 -10.74 -28.30
C ARG A 510 7.77 -10.28 -29.73
N LYS A 511 6.65 -10.69 -30.33
CA LYS A 511 6.22 -10.26 -31.67
C LYS A 511 5.89 -8.75 -31.68
N LYS A 512 5.07 -8.30 -30.73
CA LYS A 512 4.72 -6.88 -30.50
C LYS A 512 5.95 -5.98 -30.41
N GLN A 513 6.94 -6.33 -29.58
CA GLN A 513 8.18 -5.56 -29.44
C GLN A 513 9.03 -5.52 -30.72
N ILE A 514 9.04 -6.58 -31.52
CA ILE A 514 9.75 -6.60 -32.81
C ILE A 514 9.05 -5.68 -33.81
N GLU A 515 7.71 -5.68 -33.84
CA GLU A 515 6.90 -4.81 -34.71
C GLU A 515 7.03 -3.33 -34.33
N GLU A 516 6.90 -2.99 -33.04
CA GLU A 516 7.16 -1.64 -32.52
C GLU A 516 8.59 -1.17 -32.86
N SER A 517 9.59 -2.05 -32.73
CA SER A 517 10.99 -1.76 -33.08
C SER A 517 11.24 -1.58 -34.58
N LYS A 518 10.40 -2.16 -35.45
CA LYS A 518 10.44 -1.91 -36.91
C LYS A 518 9.78 -0.58 -37.24
N LEU A 519 8.57 -0.34 -36.73
CA LEU A 519 7.83 0.90 -36.94
C LEU A 519 8.62 2.15 -36.51
N MET A 520 9.32 2.08 -35.37
CA MET A 520 10.20 3.17 -34.92
C MET A 520 11.41 3.39 -35.83
N ARG A 521 11.92 2.35 -36.52
CA ARG A 521 12.98 2.52 -37.53
C ARG A 521 12.45 3.12 -38.82
N GLU A 522 11.31 2.63 -39.30
CA GLU A 522 10.67 3.15 -40.51
C GLU A 522 10.28 4.62 -40.34
N THR A 523 9.89 5.05 -39.14
CA THR A 523 9.65 6.48 -38.84
C THR A 523 10.93 7.30 -38.63
N GLU A 524 12.00 6.74 -38.06
CA GLU A 524 13.32 7.40 -38.03
C GLU A 524 13.91 7.57 -39.45
N GLU A 525 13.76 6.57 -40.33
CA GLU A 525 14.21 6.59 -41.72
C GLU A 525 13.35 7.51 -42.62
N ALA A 526 12.02 7.52 -42.44
CA ALA A 526 11.13 8.45 -43.14
C ALA A 526 11.35 9.91 -42.71
N GLY A 527 11.73 10.15 -41.45
CA GLY A 527 12.08 11.48 -40.94
C GLY A 527 13.33 12.08 -41.59
N ASP A 528 14.30 11.24 -41.98
CA ASP A 528 15.56 11.66 -42.62
C ASP A 528 15.38 11.96 -44.13
N LEU A 529 14.28 11.50 -44.75
CA LEU A 529 13.95 11.73 -46.16
C LEU A 529 13.14 13.02 -46.40
N GLY A 530 12.73 13.75 -45.36
CA GLY A 530 11.99 15.02 -45.46
C GLY A 530 12.84 16.26 -45.79
N GLY A 531 14.16 16.10 -45.97
CA GLY A 531 15.15 17.19 -46.02
C GLY A 531 15.65 17.58 -47.41
N VAL A 532 14.78 17.83 -48.40
CA VAL A 532 15.15 18.38 -49.72
C VAL A 532 14.08 19.37 -50.19
N GLY A 533 14.36 20.64 -50.49
CA GLY A 533 15.58 21.45 -50.32
C GLY A 533 15.43 22.80 -51.04
N GLU A 534 16.16 23.83 -50.62
CA GLU A 534 16.40 25.04 -51.43
C GLU A 534 17.90 25.34 -51.50
N GLY A 535 18.36 25.78 -52.68
CA GLY A 535 19.78 25.79 -53.02
C GLY A 535 20.56 27.01 -52.55
N GLY A 536 21.86 26.84 -52.31
CA GLY A 536 22.83 27.89 -52.03
C GLY A 536 24.26 27.41 -52.27
N GLU A 537 25.11 28.28 -52.82
CA GLU A 537 26.40 27.89 -53.44
C GLU A 537 27.50 27.42 -52.47
N LYS A 538 28.50 26.74 -53.04
CA LYS A 538 29.74 26.33 -52.37
C LYS A 538 30.53 27.54 -51.85
N GLY A 539 30.81 27.57 -50.55
CA GLY A 539 31.81 28.45 -49.93
C GLY A 539 32.71 27.66 -48.98
N ASP A 540 33.95 27.37 -49.41
CA ASP A 540 34.91 26.58 -48.63
C ASP A 540 35.61 27.44 -47.55
N ARG A 541 35.33 27.18 -46.26
CA ARG A 541 36.06 27.77 -45.11
C ARG A 541 36.03 26.87 -43.87
N LYS A 542 37.23 26.49 -43.41
CA LYS A 542 37.44 25.85 -42.10
C LYS A 542 37.03 26.78 -40.95
N GLY A 543 36.34 26.24 -39.95
CA GLY A 543 36.12 26.91 -38.67
C GLY A 543 35.43 25.98 -37.66
N GLU A 544 36.04 25.76 -36.50
CA GLU A 544 35.44 24.99 -35.40
C GLU A 544 34.21 25.72 -34.83
N LYS A 545 33.13 24.99 -34.55
CA LYS A 545 32.16 25.37 -33.52
C LYS A 545 31.58 24.14 -32.82
N LYS A 546 31.50 24.23 -31.50
CA LYS A 546 30.70 23.33 -30.65
C LYS A 546 29.21 23.53 -30.97
N GLY A 547 28.47 22.43 -30.95
CA GLY A 547 27.00 22.43 -30.90
C GLY A 547 26.55 21.15 -30.23
N GLU A 548 25.82 21.27 -29.11
CA GLU A 548 25.12 20.14 -28.49
C GLU A 548 23.92 19.81 -29.38
N GLY A 549 23.82 18.55 -29.81
CA GLY A 549 22.72 18.05 -30.62
C GLY A 549 22.09 16.83 -29.95
N GLU A 550 21.01 17.05 -29.20
CA GLU A 550 20.21 15.97 -28.64
C GLU A 550 19.56 15.15 -29.76
N ARG A 551 19.99 13.89 -29.92
CA ARG A 551 19.28 12.93 -30.77
C ARG A 551 18.02 12.45 -30.04
N LYS A 552 16.88 13.05 -30.38
CA LYS A 552 15.55 12.50 -30.04
C LYS A 552 15.35 11.20 -30.81
N THR A 553 15.67 10.09 -30.15
CA THR A 553 15.21 8.76 -30.57
C THR A 553 13.71 8.68 -30.46
N GLY A 554 13.06 7.97 -31.39
CA GLY A 554 11.65 7.63 -31.27
C GLY A 554 11.38 6.95 -29.93
N ARG A 555 10.27 7.30 -29.29
CA ARG A 555 9.73 6.65 -28.09
C ARG A 555 8.23 6.46 -28.30
N SER A 556 7.67 5.36 -27.81
CA SER A 556 6.23 5.13 -27.91
C SER A 556 5.44 6.24 -27.20
N PHE A 557 4.17 6.41 -27.57
CA PHE A 557 3.30 7.40 -26.92
C PHE A 557 3.23 7.18 -25.39
N HIS A 558 3.29 5.93 -24.94
CA HIS A 558 3.33 5.56 -23.53
C HIS A 558 4.69 5.92 -22.88
N ASP A 559 5.81 5.63 -23.54
CA ASP A 559 7.16 6.00 -23.06
C ASP A 559 7.38 7.52 -23.02
N LEU A 560 6.76 8.28 -23.93
CA LEU A 560 6.82 9.75 -23.94
C LEU A 560 6.15 10.35 -22.69
N VAL A 561 5.03 9.77 -22.23
CA VAL A 561 4.29 10.23 -21.04
C VAL A 561 5.09 10.05 -19.75
N PHE A 562 5.89 8.99 -19.64
CA PHE A 562 6.70 8.71 -18.44
C PHE A 562 8.11 9.29 -18.51
N ALA A 563 8.75 9.28 -19.68
CA ALA A 563 10.14 9.69 -19.81
C ALA A 563 10.33 11.21 -20.01
N SER A 564 9.27 12.00 -20.21
CA SER A 564 9.34 13.48 -20.17
C SER A 564 9.14 14.08 -18.77
N ARG A 565 8.98 13.24 -17.73
CA ARG A 565 8.61 13.66 -16.35
C ARG A 565 9.60 13.23 -15.26
N ALA A 566 10.63 12.45 -15.60
CA ALA A 566 11.64 12.03 -14.63
C ALA A 566 12.41 13.22 -14.03
N ASP A 567 12.68 14.26 -14.83
CA ASP A 567 13.48 15.42 -14.43
C ASP A 567 12.75 16.35 -13.44
N GLU A 568 11.41 16.48 -13.54
CA GLU A 568 10.62 17.28 -12.56
C GLU A 568 10.51 16.57 -11.20
N VAL A 569 10.33 15.25 -11.18
CA VAL A 569 10.15 14.47 -9.94
C VAL A 569 11.46 14.34 -9.15
N ALA A 570 12.61 14.30 -9.83
CA ALA A 570 13.92 14.25 -9.20
C ALA A 570 14.23 15.51 -8.36
N GLY A 571 13.80 16.70 -8.80
CA GLY A 571 14.03 17.96 -8.08
C GLY A 571 13.27 18.07 -6.75
N ILE A 572 12.02 17.60 -6.71
CA ILE A 572 11.11 17.83 -5.57
C ILE A 572 11.54 17.07 -4.31
N HIS A 573 12.09 15.86 -4.44
CA HIS A 573 12.60 15.11 -3.29
C HIS A 573 13.85 15.75 -2.65
N GLN A 574 14.63 16.52 -3.42
CA GLN A 574 15.79 17.22 -2.91
C GLN A 574 15.38 18.44 -2.06
N GLU A 575 14.30 19.14 -2.42
CA GLU A 575 13.74 20.23 -1.61
C GLU A 575 13.02 19.76 -0.36
N ALA A 576 12.30 18.62 -0.42
CA ALA A 576 11.64 18.04 0.76
C ALA A 576 12.63 17.72 1.89
N SER A 577 13.82 17.21 1.54
CA SER A 577 14.90 16.93 2.52
C SER A 577 15.55 18.20 3.10
N VAL A 578 15.34 19.37 2.49
CA VAL A 578 15.88 20.66 2.97
C VAL A 578 14.82 21.45 3.76
N ARG A 579 13.54 21.33 3.42
CA ARG A 579 12.43 21.94 4.20
C ARG A 579 12.30 21.36 5.61
N GLY A 580 12.58 20.07 5.79
CA GLY A 580 12.59 19.41 7.11
C GLY A 580 13.62 19.96 8.13
N MET A 581 14.44 20.95 7.75
CA MET A 581 15.39 21.66 8.63
C MET A 581 15.00 23.11 8.95
N ARG A 582 13.83 23.61 8.53
CA ARG A 582 13.43 25.02 8.73
C ARG A 582 12.26 25.29 9.66
N ASP A 583 11.41 24.30 9.95
CA ASP A 583 10.27 24.49 10.86
C ASP A 583 10.61 24.23 12.35
N GLU A 584 11.77 24.73 12.78
CA GLU A 584 12.11 24.94 14.20
C GLU A 584 12.79 26.30 14.40
N ARG A 585 11.97 27.36 14.42
CA ARG A 585 12.21 28.60 15.17
C ARG A 585 10.97 29.48 15.18
N GLY A 586 10.15 29.31 16.22
CA GLY A 586 9.03 30.20 16.52
C GLY A 586 9.50 31.61 16.89
N GLU A 587 8.61 32.57 16.71
CA GLU A 587 8.86 34.01 16.80
C GLU A 587 9.11 34.48 18.24
N GLY A 588 10.02 35.45 18.41
CA GLY A 588 10.27 36.17 19.65
C GLY A 588 10.54 37.64 19.36
N GLY A 589 9.73 38.55 19.90
CA GLY A 589 9.60 39.91 19.39
C GLY A 589 10.45 41.00 20.05
N ARG A 590 10.50 42.14 19.34
CA ARG A 590 10.75 43.54 19.79
C ARG A 590 12.07 43.86 20.53
N GLY A 591 12.89 44.74 19.92
CA GLY A 591 14.06 45.35 20.60
C GLY A 591 14.77 46.45 19.80
N THR A 592 14.25 47.67 19.88
CA THR A 592 14.90 49.01 19.71
C THR A 592 16.26 49.20 19.01
N ALA A 593 16.21 49.99 17.93
CA ALA A 593 17.11 51.04 17.41
C ALA A 593 18.53 51.32 18.01
N GLY A 594 19.47 51.61 17.09
CA GLY A 594 20.72 52.39 17.27
C GLY A 594 21.69 52.12 16.09
N THR A 595 21.93 53.02 15.12
CA THR A 595 22.92 54.14 15.11
C THR A 595 24.35 53.74 15.50
N THR A 596 25.44 54.08 14.79
CA THR A 596 25.70 54.68 13.45
C THR A 596 27.22 54.54 13.13
N ASP A 597 27.62 54.87 11.89
CA ASP A 597 28.94 55.44 11.48
C ASP A 597 30.26 54.62 11.47
N GLY A 598 31.17 55.06 10.58
CA GLY A 598 32.64 54.91 10.71
C GLY A 598 33.32 53.87 9.80
N ALA A 599 33.45 53.99 8.47
CA ALA A 599 34.13 55.01 7.63
C ALA A 599 35.64 54.75 7.30
N LYS A 600 35.91 54.64 5.98
CA LYS A 600 37.12 55.08 5.19
C LYS A 600 38.46 54.29 5.18
N GLY A 601 39.10 54.33 3.99
CA GLY A 601 40.51 53.99 3.70
C GLY A 601 40.67 52.67 2.92
N ALA A 602 40.85 52.58 1.59
CA ALA A 602 41.86 53.17 0.68
C ALA A 602 43.32 52.83 1.10
N GLY A 603 44.18 52.20 0.27
CA GLY A 603 43.98 51.61 -1.07
C GLY A 603 45.29 51.10 -1.70
N SER A 604 45.24 50.67 -2.97
CA SER A 604 46.37 50.33 -3.88
C SER A 604 47.19 49.04 -3.65
N GLY A 605 47.55 48.37 -4.77
CA GLY A 605 48.92 47.82 -4.91
C GLY A 605 49.14 46.34 -5.27
N LEU A 606 49.33 46.05 -6.57
CA LEU A 606 50.24 45.04 -7.15
C LEU A 606 50.08 43.49 -6.95
N THR A 607 49.86 42.85 -8.11
CA THR A 607 50.53 41.63 -8.65
C THR A 607 50.38 40.23 -8.01
N ARG A 608 49.56 39.40 -8.69
CA ARG A 608 49.77 37.98 -9.07
C ARG A 608 50.83 37.15 -8.29
N LYS A 609 50.38 36.35 -7.31
CA LYS A 609 50.62 34.89 -7.24
C LYS A 609 49.82 34.22 -6.11
N ALA A 610 49.54 32.92 -6.29
CA ALA A 610 49.06 31.93 -5.30
C ALA A 610 47.63 32.06 -4.72
N ALA A 611 46.79 31.06 -5.03
CA ALA A 611 45.63 30.67 -4.24
C ALA A 611 45.36 29.16 -4.40
N LYS A 612 46.20 28.33 -3.78
CA LYS A 612 45.91 26.92 -3.47
C LYS A 612 45.67 26.84 -1.96
N ALA A 613 44.61 26.11 -1.56
CA ALA A 613 44.16 25.87 -0.18
C ALA A 613 43.49 27.06 0.55
N ALA A 614 42.14 27.03 0.61
CA ALA A 614 41.34 27.57 1.73
C ALA A 614 39.84 27.15 1.63
N LYS A 615 39.47 25.99 2.20
CA LYS A 615 38.10 25.76 2.72
C LYS A 615 38.03 24.59 3.71
N GLN A 616 38.72 24.76 4.83
CA GLN A 616 38.51 23.99 6.05
C GLN A 616 38.28 25.00 7.20
N ALA A 617 37.57 24.57 8.24
CA ALA A 617 37.20 25.34 9.44
C ALA A 617 36.10 26.43 9.29
N SER A 618 34.85 26.04 9.61
CA SER A 618 34.08 26.75 10.64
C SER A 618 33.18 25.76 11.41
N ARG A 619 33.51 25.52 12.67
CA ARG A 619 32.67 24.86 13.68
C ARG A 619 32.34 25.92 14.73
N PRO A 620 31.10 26.03 15.20
CA PRO A 620 30.80 26.60 16.51
C PRO A 620 30.86 25.49 17.57
N LEU A 621 31.61 25.71 18.66
CA LEU A 621 31.38 25.01 19.92
C LEU A 621 30.22 25.70 20.66
N TYR A 622 29.37 24.94 21.35
CA TYR A 622 28.86 25.34 22.66
C TYR A 622 28.76 24.11 23.57
N ARG A 623 28.98 24.30 24.87
CA ARG A 623 29.14 23.26 25.91
C ARG A 623 28.56 23.79 27.22
N ALA A 624 28.24 22.87 28.15
CA ALA A 624 27.65 23.08 29.50
C ALA A 624 26.10 23.08 29.51
N LYS A 625 25.42 22.53 30.54
CA LYS A 625 25.88 21.78 31.73
C LYS A 625 24.71 20.93 32.28
N CYS A 626 25.00 19.86 33.03
CA CYS A 626 23.99 19.16 33.82
C CYS A 626 23.60 19.96 35.07
N VAL A 627 22.30 19.99 35.38
CA VAL A 627 21.71 19.64 36.69
C VAL A 627 20.45 18.84 36.37
#